data_AF-K7G9Z7-F1
#
_entry.id   AF-K7G9Z7-F1
#
_cell.length_a   1.000
_cell.length_b   1.000
_cell.length_c   1.000
_cell.angle_alpha   90.00
_cell.angle_beta   90.00
_cell.angle_gamma   90.00
#
_symmetry.space_group_name_H-M   'P 1'
#
loop_
_entity.id
_entity.type
_entity.pdbx_description
1 polymer ?
#
loop_
_entity_poly.entity_id
_entity_poly.type
_entity_poly.pdbx_seq_one_letter_code
_entity_poly.pdbx_strand_id
1 'polypeptide(L)'
;MGKAAKQRRKGQVAARPKGPSGAGTSMVKNNPFEVKVNKQKFHILGRKTKHDVGLPGISRSKAVKKRTQTLLKEYKERGKSNIFKDKRFGEYNTKISPEEKMMKRFALERQQNHEKKSIYNLNEDEELTHYGQSLADIEKLNDIIESDSDTEERGILSGRKIKLIP
;
A
#
# COMPACT_ATOMS: atom_id res chain seq x y z
N MET A 1 -46.65 40.56 13.08
CA MET A 1 -45.44 39.72 13.21
C MET A 1 -45.86 38.25 13.23
N GLY A 2 -45.64 37.51 12.15
CA GLY A 2 -45.94 36.07 12.10
C GLY A 2 -45.44 35.48 10.77
N LYS A 3 -44.27 34.83 10.80
CA LYS A 3 -43.63 34.24 9.62
C LYS A 3 -44.21 32.84 9.37
N ALA A 4 -44.75 32.59 8.17
CA ALA A 4 -45.16 31.26 7.73
C ALA A 4 -43.93 30.44 7.26
N ALA A 5 -43.79 29.23 7.79
CA ALA A 5 -42.68 28.32 7.52
C ALA A 5 -42.85 27.56 6.18
N LYS A 6 -41.83 27.63 5.32
CA LYS A 6 -41.78 26.95 4.01
C LYS A 6 -41.35 25.49 4.20
N GLN A 7 -42.28 24.55 4.04
CA GLN A 7 -41.98 23.11 4.03
C GLN A 7 -41.31 22.70 2.71
N ARG A 8 -40.12 22.09 2.80
CA ARG A 8 -39.40 21.48 1.67
C ARG A 8 -39.82 20.02 1.54
N ARG A 9 -40.46 19.64 0.43
CA ARG A 9 -40.72 18.23 0.09
C ARG A 9 -39.46 17.62 -0.55
N LYS A 10 -38.96 16.53 0.04
CA LYS A 10 -37.86 15.70 -0.48
C LYS A 10 -38.35 14.93 -1.72
N GLY A 11 -37.55 14.94 -2.79
CA GLY A 11 -37.81 14.18 -4.01
C GLY A 11 -37.76 12.66 -3.76
N GLN A 12 -38.73 11.95 -4.34
CA GLN A 12 -38.75 10.49 -4.39
C GLN A 12 -37.82 10.04 -5.53
N VAL A 13 -36.76 9.31 -5.21
CA VAL A 13 -35.99 8.55 -6.19
C VAL A 13 -36.67 7.19 -6.38
N ALA A 14 -37.19 6.97 -7.59
CA ALA A 14 -37.85 5.74 -7.97
C ALA A 14 -36.91 4.53 -7.86
N ALA A 15 -37.32 3.53 -7.09
CA ALA A 15 -36.63 2.25 -6.99
C ALA A 15 -36.79 1.48 -8.33
N ARG A 16 -35.67 1.22 -9.02
CA ARG A 16 -35.63 0.27 -10.15
C ARG A 16 -35.91 -1.15 -9.63
N PRO A 17 -36.78 -1.94 -10.28
CA PRO A 17 -37.01 -3.32 -9.88
C PRO A 17 -35.75 -4.15 -10.18
N LYS A 18 -35.28 -4.90 -9.17
CA LYS A 18 -34.24 -5.91 -9.37
C LYS A 18 -34.80 -7.02 -10.26
N GLY A 19 -34.14 -7.28 -11.39
CA GLY A 19 -34.44 -8.43 -12.25
C GLY A 19 -34.31 -9.77 -11.50
N PRO A 20 -34.82 -10.87 -12.08
CA PRO A 20 -34.97 -12.14 -11.38
C PRO A 20 -33.59 -12.72 -11.07
N SER A 21 -33.19 -12.61 -9.80
CA SER A 21 -32.02 -13.30 -9.29
C SER A 21 -32.37 -14.78 -9.06
N GLY A 22 -31.92 -15.63 -9.99
CA GLY A 22 -31.55 -17.00 -9.71
C GLY A 22 -32.67 -17.98 -9.39
N ALA A 23 -33.36 -18.46 -10.43
CA ALA A 23 -34.09 -19.73 -10.42
C ALA A 23 -33.15 -20.97 -10.34
N GLY A 24 -32.04 -20.88 -9.61
CA GLY A 24 -31.06 -21.95 -9.42
C GLY A 24 -31.00 -22.51 -7.99
N THR A 25 -31.82 -22.00 -7.08
CA THR A 25 -31.71 -22.31 -5.63
C THR A 25 -32.64 -23.45 -5.19
N SER A 26 -33.55 -23.93 -6.05
CA SER A 26 -34.55 -24.94 -5.68
C SER A 26 -34.12 -26.39 -5.91
N MET A 27 -33.12 -26.66 -6.74
CA MET A 27 -32.73 -28.04 -7.08
C MET A 27 -31.80 -28.71 -6.06
N VAL A 28 -31.07 -27.94 -5.26
CA VAL A 28 -30.10 -28.48 -4.26
C VAL A 28 -30.77 -28.79 -2.91
N LYS A 29 -32.00 -28.31 -2.68
CA LYS A 29 -32.67 -28.40 -1.38
C LYS A 29 -33.14 -29.81 -1.00
N ASN A 30 -33.15 -30.75 -1.95
CA ASN A 30 -33.79 -32.06 -1.77
C ASN A 30 -32.79 -33.23 -1.70
N ASN A 31 -31.48 -32.97 -1.69
CA ASN A 31 -30.48 -34.04 -1.65
C ASN A 31 -30.10 -34.43 -0.20
N PRO A 32 -30.50 -35.62 0.30
CA PRO A 32 -30.17 -36.05 1.66
C PRO A 32 -28.68 -36.35 1.88
N PHE A 33 -27.90 -36.59 0.82
CA PHE A 33 -26.46 -36.91 0.93
C PHE A 33 -25.59 -35.67 1.19
N GLU A 34 -26.11 -34.46 0.97
CA GLU A 34 -25.38 -33.22 1.23
C GLU A 34 -25.43 -32.79 2.69
N VAL A 35 -26.30 -33.44 3.48
CA VAL A 35 -26.65 -33.06 4.84
C VAL A 35 -26.24 -34.16 5.81
N LYS A 36 -25.37 -33.84 6.78
CA LYS A 36 -25.05 -34.72 7.90
C LYS A 36 -25.95 -34.37 9.08
N VAL A 37 -26.81 -35.29 9.48
CA VAL A 37 -27.70 -35.12 10.65
C VAL A 37 -27.15 -35.93 11.83
N ASN A 38 -27.04 -35.29 13.00
CA ASN A 38 -26.70 -35.94 14.25
C ASN A 38 -27.99 -36.35 14.98
N LYS A 39 -28.12 -37.63 15.34
CA LYS A 39 -29.30 -38.11 16.09
C LYS A 39 -29.15 -37.75 17.58
N GLN A 40 -30.12 -37.02 18.12
CA GLN A 40 -30.21 -36.76 19.55
C GLN A 40 -30.70 -38.02 20.28
N LYS A 41 -29.98 -38.42 21.34
CA LYS A 41 -30.34 -39.62 22.13
C LYS A 41 -31.59 -39.42 22.98
N PHE A 42 -31.73 -38.27 23.62
CA PHE A 42 -32.85 -37.92 24.50
C PHE A 42 -33.33 -36.51 24.20
N HIS A 43 -34.64 -36.33 24.02
CA HIS A 43 -35.23 -35.01 23.82
C HIS A 43 -35.25 -34.25 25.16
N ILE A 44 -34.58 -33.10 25.22
CA ILE A 44 -34.57 -32.24 26.41
C ILE A 44 -35.35 -30.98 26.05
N LEU A 45 -36.44 -30.73 26.76
CA LEU A 45 -37.31 -29.59 26.51
C LEU A 45 -36.54 -28.27 26.73
N GLY A 46 -36.67 -27.33 25.81
CA GLY A 46 -36.04 -26.01 25.89
C GLY A 46 -34.56 -25.93 25.46
N ARG A 47 -33.90 -27.06 25.16
CA ARG A 47 -32.51 -27.04 24.67
C ARG A 47 -32.45 -26.85 23.16
N LYS A 48 -31.88 -25.72 22.70
CA LYS A 48 -31.56 -25.48 21.28
C LYS A 48 -30.11 -25.90 20.98
N THR A 49 -29.93 -26.88 20.12
CA THR A 49 -28.63 -27.42 19.72
C THR A 49 -28.18 -26.79 18.40
N LYS A 50 -27.02 -26.15 18.39
CA LYS A 50 -26.48 -25.42 17.22
C LYS A 50 -25.90 -26.34 16.14
N HIS A 51 -25.73 -27.64 16.45
CA HIS A 51 -24.94 -28.57 15.65
C HIS A 51 -25.71 -29.86 15.30
N ASP A 52 -27.03 -29.79 15.21
CA ASP A 52 -27.86 -30.96 14.86
C ASP A 52 -27.69 -31.37 13.40
N VAL A 53 -27.38 -30.40 12.55
CA VAL A 53 -27.24 -30.58 11.12
C VAL A 53 -25.98 -29.87 10.63
N GLY A 54 -25.17 -30.57 9.84
CA GLY A 54 -23.98 -30.04 9.19
C GLY A 54 -24.04 -30.20 7.68
N LEU A 55 -23.38 -29.29 6.96
CA LEU A 55 -23.24 -29.32 5.50
C LEU A 55 -21.78 -29.62 5.13
N PRO A 56 -21.35 -30.91 5.14
CA PRO A 56 -19.96 -31.28 4.91
C PRO A 56 -19.44 -30.85 3.53
N GLY A 57 -20.26 -30.87 2.48
CA GLY A 57 -19.88 -30.43 1.12
C GLY A 57 -19.50 -28.95 1.07
N ILE A 58 -20.30 -28.08 1.71
CA ILE A 58 -20.02 -26.64 1.78
C ILE A 58 -18.76 -26.37 2.61
N SER A 59 -18.62 -27.05 3.76
CA SER A 59 -17.44 -26.90 4.61
C SER A 59 -16.15 -27.32 3.88
N ARG A 60 -16.18 -28.46 3.18
CA ARG A 60 -15.05 -28.94 2.36
C ARG A 60 -14.73 -27.99 1.22
N SER A 61 -15.72 -27.55 0.45
CA SER A 61 -15.49 -26.61 -0.66
C SER A 61 -14.91 -25.28 -0.18
N LYS A 62 -15.38 -24.75 0.97
CA LYS A 62 -14.81 -23.56 1.61
C LYS A 62 -13.35 -23.78 2.02
N ALA A 63 -13.03 -24.93 2.60
CA ALA A 63 -11.65 -25.28 2.98
C ALA A 63 -10.73 -25.37 1.75
N VAL A 64 -11.19 -25.98 0.67
CA VAL A 64 -10.46 -26.04 -0.61
C VAL A 64 -10.23 -24.64 -1.18
N LYS A 65 -11.28 -23.79 -1.22
CA LYS A 65 -11.15 -22.39 -1.67
C LYS A 65 -10.12 -21.61 -0.86
N LYS A 66 -10.12 -21.78 0.48
CA LYS A 66 -9.11 -21.17 1.35
C LYS A 66 -7.70 -21.65 0.99
N ARG A 67 -7.51 -22.96 0.81
CA ARG A 67 -6.21 -23.54 0.42
C ARG A 67 -5.72 -23.02 -0.94
N THR A 68 -6.63 -22.88 -1.92
CA THR A 68 -6.29 -22.31 -3.23
C THR A 68 -5.93 -20.82 -3.17
N GLN A 69 -6.42 -20.09 -2.17
CA GLN A 69 -6.09 -18.68 -1.99
C GLN A 69 -4.79 -18.47 -1.20
N THR A 70 -4.47 -19.34 -0.25
CA THR A 70 -3.27 -19.24 0.59
C THR A 70 -2.13 -20.11 0.06
N LEU A 71 -2.18 -21.42 0.29
CA LEU A 71 -1.08 -22.34 0.01
C LEU A 71 -0.71 -22.39 -1.47
N LEU A 72 -1.69 -22.36 -2.37
CA LEU A 72 -1.41 -22.35 -3.81
C LEU A 72 -0.72 -21.05 -4.24
N LYS A 73 -1.08 -19.92 -3.63
CA LYS A 73 -0.43 -18.64 -3.88
C LYS A 73 1.03 -18.68 -3.40
N GLU A 74 1.23 -19.12 -2.15
CA GLU A 74 2.56 -19.29 -1.55
C GLU A 74 3.44 -20.24 -2.37
N TYR A 75 2.88 -21.36 -2.85
CA TYR A 75 3.61 -22.31 -3.70
C TYR A 75 4.07 -21.68 -5.02
N LYS A 76 3.21 -20.90 -5.68
CA LYS A 76 3.55 -20.16 -6.90
C LYS A 76 4.58 -19.05 -6.67
N GLU A 77 4.63 -18.52 -5.46
CA GLU A 77 5.55 -17.45 -5.05
C GLU A 77 6.87 -17.99 -4.47
N ARG A 78 6.97 -19.28 -4.12
CA ARG A 78 8.17 -19.89 -3.50
C ARG A 78 9.48 -19.65 -4.26
N GLY A 79 9.44 -19.59 -5.58
CA GLY A 79 10.62 -19.32 -6.43
C GLY A 79 10.86 -17.84 -6.74
N LYS A 80 10.05 -16.93 -6.19
CA LYS A 80 10.10 -15.48 -6.47
C LYS A 80 10.68 -14.75 -5.27
N SER A 81 11.72 -13.96 -5.48
CA SER A 81 12.28 -13.06 -4.47
C SER A 81 11.58 -11.68 -4.41
N ASN A 82 10.77 -11.35 -5.40
CA ASN A 82 10.14 -10.03 -5.52
C ASN A 82 8.89 -9.91 -4.64
N ILE A 83 8.91 -8.97 -3.69
CA ILE A 83 7.77 -8.66 -2.81
C ILE A 83 7.31 -7.23 -3.08
N PHE A 84 6.09 -7.08 -3.61
CA PHE A 84 5.46 -5.76 -3.76
C PHE A 84 4.91 -5.28 -2.41
N LYS A 85 5.48 -4.19 -1.87
CA LYS A 85 5.00 -3.53 -0.65
C LYS A 85 4.27 -2.24 -1.00
N ASP A 86 2.97 -2.20 -0.75
CA ASP A 86 2.17 -1.00 -0.98
C ASP A 86 2.41 0.03 0.13
N LYS A 87 3.08 1.15 -0.22
CA LYS A 87 3.39 2.26 0.70
C LYS A 87 2.30 3.34 0.73
N ARG A 88 1.18 3.17 0.02
CA ARG A 88 0.11 4.18 -0.03
C ARG A 88 -0.55 4.32 1.34
N PHE A 89 -0.80 5.57 1.75
CA PHE A 89 -1.44 5.86 3.04
C PHE A 89 -2.84 5.20 3.13
N GLY A 90 -3.05 4.47 4.22
CA GLY A 90 -4.37 3.98 4.63
C GLY A 90 -5.04 2.93 3.72
N GLU A 91 -4.35 2.31 2.76
CA GLU A 91 -4.96 1.33 1.85
C GLU A 91 -5.63 0.18 2.63
N TYR A 92 -4.91 -0.43 3.59
CA TYR A 92 -5.39 -1.54 4.41
C TYR A 92 -6.27 -1.14 5.61
N ASN A 93 -6.44 0.16 5.88
CA ASN A 93 -7.25 0.63 7.00
C ASN A 93 -8.71 0.82 6.54
N THR A 94 -9.64 0.04 7.11
CA THR A 94 -11.07 0.12 6.81
C THR A 94 -11.81 1.25 7.53
N LYS A 95 -11.16 1.93 8.49
CA LYS A 95 -11.77 3.02 9.28
C LYS A 95 -11.78 4.37 8.56
N ILE A 96 -10.94 4.55 7.55
CA ILE A 96 -10.77 5.82 6.84
C ILE A 96 -11.68 5.84 5.62
N SER A 97 -12.42 6.93 5.41
CA SER A 97 -13.26 7.11 4.21
C SER A 97 -12.39 7.08 2.94
N PRO A 98 -12.88 6.54 1.80
CA PRO A 98 -12.13 6.59 0.54
C PRO A 98 -11.70 8.01 0.15
N GLU A 99 -12.53 9.02 0.45
CA GLU A 99 -12.25 10.42 0.15
C GLU A 99 -11.08 10.95 1.00
N GLU A 100 -11.06 10.64 2.30
CA GLU A 100 -9.97 11.01 3.20
C GLU A 100 -8.65 10.33 2.82
N LYS A 101 -8.71 9.07 2.34
CA LYS A 101 -7.52 8.37 1.81
C LYS A 101 -6.96 9.11 0.61
N MET A 102 -7.82 9.57 -0.31
CA MET A 102 -7.39 10.31 -1.49
C MET A 102 -6.80 11.68 -1.12
N MET A 103 -7.44 12.43 -0.23
CA MET A 103 -6.93 13.74 0.21
C MET A 103 -5.57 13.63 0.90
N LYS A 104 -5.39 12.64 1.78
CA LYS A 104 -4.10 12.42 2.45
C LYS A 104 -3.00 11.97 1.48
N ARG A 105 -3.33 11.14 0.48
CA ARG A 105 -2.39 10.78 -0.60
C ARG A 105 -1.94 12.00 -1.37
N PHE A 106 -2.90 12.83 -1.79
CA PHE A 106 -2.61 14.06 -2.53
C PHE A 106 -1.74 15.04 -1.72
N ALA A 107 -2.03 15.21 -0.43
CA ALA A 107 -1.22 16.05 0.45
C ALA A 107 0.23 15.53 0.58
N LEU A 108 0.42 14.22 0.82
CA LEU A 108 1.75 13.62 0.91
C LEU A 108 2.53 13.67 -0.41
N GLU A 109 1.85 13.49 -1.54
CA GLU A 109 2.45 13.61 -2.87
C GLU A 109 2.87 15.06 -3.13
N ARG A 110 2.01 16.04 -2.83
CA ARG A 110 2.34 17.46 -2.95
C ARG A 110 3.52 17.86 -2.08
N GLN A 111 3.59 17.37 -0.84
CA GLN A 111 4.71 17.62 0.07
C GLN A 111 6.02 17.05 -0.48
N GLN A 112 6.05 15.75 -0.85
CA GLN A 112 7.26 15.14 -1.41
C GLN A 112 7.73 15.83 -2.69
N ASN A 113 6.79 16.25 -3.54
CA ASN A 113 7.14 16.96 -4.77
C ASN A 113 7.67 18.37 -4.49
N HIS A 114 7.25 19.04 -3.41
CA HIS A 114 7.78 20.35 -3.03
C HIS A 114 9.19 20.25 -2.47
N GLU A 115 9.45 19.27 -1.59
CA GLU A 115 10.77 19.02 -0.98
C GLU A 115 11.83 18.67 -2.05
N LYS A 116 11.47 17.84 -3.05
CA LYS A 116 12.42 17.39 -4.09
C LYS A 116 12.67 18.40 -5.21
N LYS A 117 11.81 19.41 -5.36
CA LYS A 117 11.98 20.45 -6.40
C LYS A 117 13.11 21.43 -6.07
N SER A 118 13.39 21.65 -4.78
CA SER A 118 14.48 22.53 -4.34
C SER A 118 15.86 21.94 -4.65
N ILE A 119 16.00 20.60 -4.72
CA ILE A 119 17.27 19.92 -5.06
C ILE A 119 17.82 20.33 -6.44
N TYR A 120 16.94 20.67 -7.38
CA TYR A 120 17.33 21.05 -8.74
C TYR A 120 17.15 22.55 -9.02
N ASN A 121 16.76 23.34 -8.01
CA ASN A 121 16.60 24.78 -8.14
C ASN A 121 17.95 25.48 -7.90
N LEU A 122 18.85 25.44 -8.88
CA LEU A 122 20.16 26.13 -8.83
C LEU A 122 20.07 27.67 -8.87
N ASN A 123 18.86 28.23 -8.84
CA ASN A 123 18.64 29.68 -8.86
C ASN A 123 18.56 30.30 -7.45
N GLU A 124 18.62 29.50 -6.38
CA GLU A 124 18.75 30.01 -5.02
C GLU A 124 20.25 30.19 -4.74
N ASP A 125 20.80 31.37 -5.07
CA ASP A 125 22.02 32.05 -4.58
C ASP A 125 23.15 31.25 -3.87
N GLU A 126 23.33 29.97 -4.18
CA GLU A 126 24.42 29.13 -3.68
C GLU A 126 25.59 29.30 -4.64
N GLU A 127 26.61 30.03 -4.20
CA GLU A 127 27.86 30.20 -4.93
C GLU A 127 28.46 28.83 -5.26
N LEU A 128 28.62 28.54 -6.54
CA LEU A 128 29.14 27.26 -7.02
C LEU A 128 30.62 27.15 -6.61
N THR A 129 30.92 26.34 -5.60
CA THR A 129 32.28 26.18 -5.05
C THR A 129 32.94 24.88 -5.48
N HIS A 130 34.24 24.90 -5.78
CA HIS A 130 35.08 23.73 -6.02
C HIS A 130 36.29 23.76 -5.08
N TYR A 131 36.46 22.72 -4.27
CA TYR A 131 37.45 22.68 -3.17
C TYR A 131 37.42 23.88 -2.20
N GLY A 132 36.25 24.51 -2.03
CA GLY A 132 36.08 25.68 -1.15
C GLY A 132 36.41 27.04 -1.78
N GLN A 133 36.62 27.10 -3.10
CA GLN A 133 36.78 28.34 -3.87
C GLN A 133 35.59 28.57 -4.79
N SER A 134 35.08 29.81 -4.85
CA SER A 134 33.98 30.19 -5.74
C SER A 134 34.44 30.11 -7.21
N LEU A 135 33.69 29.41 -8.05
CA LEU A 135 34.01 29.26 -9.47
C LEU A 135 33.84 30.56 -10.27
N ALA A 136 33.10 31.54 -9.74
CA ALA A 136 32.97 32.87 -10.34
C ALA A 136 34.32 33.63 -10.38
N ASP A 137 35.24 33.30 -9.47
CA ASP A 137 36.57 33.91 -9.42
C ASP A 137 37.59 33.16 -10.29
N ILE A 138 37.33 31.88 -10.61
CA ILE A 138 38.23 31.03 -11.39
C ILE A 138 38.22 31.42 -12.88
N GLU A 139 37.11 31.93 -13.43
CA GLU A 139 37.04 32.42 -14.82
C GLU A 139 38.00 33.59 -15.13
N LYS A 140 38.47 34.32 -14.11
CA LYS A 140 39.38 35.47 -14.29
C LYS A 140 40.86 35.10 -14.28
N LEU A 141 41.21 33.85 -13.97
CA LEU A 141 42.59 33.39 -13.94
C LEU A 141 42.91 32.69 -15.26
N ASN A 142 43.35 33.47 -16.25
CA ASN A 142 44.03 33.01 -17.47
C ASN A 142 45.46 32.48 -17.18
N ASP A 143 45.68 31.84 -16.03
CA ASP A 143 46.98 31.24 -15.73
C ASP A 143 46.87 29.75 -16.02
N ILE A 144 47.26 29.40 -17.25
CA ILE A 144 47.44 28.02 -17.67
C ILE A 144 48.57 27.47 -16.81
N ILE A 145 48.22 26.82 -15.70
CA ILE A 145 49.17 26.00 -14.97
C ILE A 145 49.45 24.81 -15.89
N GLU A 146 50.57 24.87 -16.62
CA GLU A 146 51.11 23.73 -17.38
C GLU A 146 51.36 22.58 -16.39
N SER A 147 50.39 21.66 -16.34
CA SER A 147 50.43 20.46 -15.49
C SER A 147 51.24 19.33 -16.13
N ASP A 148 52.26 19.64 -16.93
CA ASP A 148 53.06 18.62 -17.65
C ASP A 148 54.56 18.73 -17.34
N SER A 149 54.91 18.80 -16.05
CA SER A 149 56.22 18.34 -15.61
C SER A 149 56.09 16.90 -15.14
N ASP A 150 56.04 15.98 -16.09
CA ASP A 150 56.17 14.54 -15.86
C ASP A 150 57.61 14.21 -15.46
N THR A 151 57.95 14.52 -14.20
CA THR A 151 59.17 14.01 -13.58
C THR A 151 58.79 12.72 -12.85
N GLU A 152 59.02 11.60 -13.51
CA GLU A 152 59.01 10.23 -12.99
C GLU A 152 59.99 10.10 -11.79
N GLU A 153 59.62 10.63 -10.63
CA GLU A 153 60.34 10.42 -9.38
C GLU A 153 59.67 9.30 -8.57
N ARG A 154 60.34 8.14 -8.65
CA ARG A 154 60.25 6.95 -7.78
C ARG A 154 59.45 7.15 -6.49
N GLY A 155 58.49 6.25 -6.31
CA GLY A 155 57.65 6.12 -5.12
C GLY A 155 58.37 6.37 -3.79
N ILE A 156 57.92 7.42 -3.13
CA ILE A 156 58.11 7.65 -1.70
C ILE A 156 56.74 7.51 -1.05
N LEU A 157 56.45 6.32 -0.53
CA LEU A 157 55.30 6.08 0.35
C LEU A 157 55.46 6.96 1.60
N SER A 158 54.89 8.15 1.55
CA SER A 158 54.77 9.07 2.68
C SER A 158 53.80 8.48 3.71
N GLY A 159 54.35 7.67 4.62
CA GLY A 159 53.65 7.20 5.80
C GLY A 159 53.35 8.38 6.74
N ARG A 160 52.18 8.98 6.61
CA ARG A 160 51.66 9.93 7.61
C ARG A 160 51.12 9.16 8.80
N LYS A 161 51.90 9.10 9.87
CA LYS A 161 51.42 8.75 11.22
C LYS A 161 50.37 9.77 11.66
N ILE A 162 49.19 9.27 12.04
CA ILE A 162 48.12 10.04 12.67
C ILE A 162 48.65 10.52 14.04
N LYS A 163 48.72 11.84 14.21
CA LYS A 163 49.07 12.47 15.48
C LYS A 163 47.78 12.59 16.30
N LEU A 164 47.62 11.72 17.31
CA LEU A 164 46.67 11.93 18.39
C LEU A 164 47.12 13.16 19.19
N ILE A 165 46.21 14.10 19.40
CA ILE A 165 46.36 15.23 20.32
C ILE A 165 45.50 14.89 21.56
N PRO A 166 45.97 15.18 22.79
CA PRO A 166 45.26 14.85 24.04
C PRO A 166 43.94 15.61 24.22
#